data_AF-A0A819VWN8-F1
#
_entry.id   AF-A0A819VWN8-F1
#
_cell.length_a   1.000
_cell.length_b   1.000
_cell.length_c   1.000
_cell.angle_alpha   90.00
_cell.angle_beta   90.00
_cell.angle_gamma   90.00
#
_symmetry.space_group_name_H-M   'P 1'
#
loop_
_entity.id
_entity.type
_entity.pdbx_description
1 polymer ?
#
loop_
_entity_poly.entity_id
_entity_poly.type
_entity_poly.pdbx_seq_one_letter_code
_entity_poly.pdbx_strand_id
1 'polypeptide(L)'
;MALRILYILIFCTFVVYTTIDGRIIPDDSIDEIVNEETFSTLMSYRKRFEHSNSVRELQWMFQKYNDPPEVYCKVCHVLLPIVRILIYANQTERIEEAVLNVCEEFGLVLEVCSGAVHEYKDVVFQVIALTEYNDKTLCGIALNCDRLTDFPALNWTVPVPDGKPSPQPPKPPSPSSPKLQLLQLADIHVDFEYKPGTEAACLEPLCCRKGLPLPGRPAAGFWGTSLHCDIPIWTAQAIIEYAARTEEVDFIYYTGDTPPHNVWNQSRADQLYSIH
;
A
#
# COMPACT_ATOMS: atom_id res chain seq x y z
N MET A 1 17.74 4.89 18.42
CA MET A 1 17.19 4.71 17.06
C MET A 1 16.99 6.05 16.34
N ALA A 2 16.52 7.11 17.01
CA ALA A 2 16.42 8.48 16.46
C ALA A 2 17.73 9.06 15.88
N LEU A 3 18.90 8.71 16.43
CA LEU A 3 20.19 9.13 15.87
C LEU A 3 20.47 8.50 14.49
N ARG A 4 19.84 7.38 14.13
CA ARG A 4 20.14 6.65 12.89
C ARG A 4 19.34 7.18 11.70
N ILE A 5 18.19 7.80 11.94
CA ILE A 5 17.32 8.43 10.91
C ILE A 5 17.95 9.73 10.37
N LEU A 6 18.60 10.50 11.25
CA LEU A 6 19.34 11.70 10.86
C LEU A 6 20.51 11.39 9.91
N TYR A 7 21.19 10.24 10.08
CA TYR A 7 22.28 9.82 9.20
C TYR A 7 21.80 9.31 7.83
N ILE A 8 20.58 8.76 7.73
CA ILE A 8 19.94 8.35 6.46
C ILE A 8 19.79 9.53 5.53
N LEU A 9 19.31 10.64 6.09
CA LEU A 9 18.96 11.82 5.33
C LEU A 9 20.20 12.61 4.95
N ILE A 10 21.22 12.62 5.81
CA ILE A 10 22.56 13.17 5.54
C ILE A 10 23.28 12.33 4.48
N PHE A 11 23.14 11.01 4.49
CA PHE A 11 23.80 10.12 3.53
C PHE A 11 23.12 10.14 2.15
N CYS A 12 21.78 10.14 2.09
CA CYS A 12 21.05 10.31 0.81
C CYS A 12 21.33 11.68 0.18
N THR A 13 21.47 12.75 0.96
CA THR A 13 21.90 14.07 0.44
C THR A 13 23.38 14.08 0.01
N PHE A 14 24.27 13.36 0.69
CA PHE A 14 25.69 13.26 0.33
C PHE A 14 25.96 12.42 -0.92
N VAL A 15 25.27 11.29 -1.10
CA VAL A 15 25.34 10.45 -2.32
C VAL A 15 24.80 11.20 -3.53
N VAL A 16 23.72 11.96 -3.37
CA VAL A 16 23.18 12.84 -4.41
C VAL A 16 24.15 13.98 -4.74
N TYR A 17 24.67 14.67 -3.72
CA TYR A 17 25.60 15.80 -3.90
C TYR A 17 26.89 15.39 -4.64
N THR A 18 27.35 14.16 -4.43
CA THR A 18 28.53 13.61 -5.12
C THR A 18 28.25 13.13 -6.55
N THR A 19 26.97 12.91 -6.92
CA THR A 19 26.56 12.57 -8.29
C THR A 19 26.25 13.78 -9.18
N ILE A 20 26.04 14.97 -8.60
CA ILE A 20 25.66 16.20 -9.30
C ILE A 20 26.82 17.20 -9.29
N ASP A 21 27.95 16.81 -9.89
CA ASP A 21 28.93 17.77 -10.38
C ASP A 21 28.90 17.72 -11.92
N GLY A 22 27.94 18.44 -12.52
CA GLY A 22 27.74 18.34 -13.97
C GLY A 22 26.51 18.99 -14.61
N ARG A 23 26.26 20.27 -14.33
CA ARG A 23 25.54 21.27 -15.19
C ARG A 23 24.00 21.32 -15.18
N ILE A 24 23.55 22.59 -15.24
CA ILE A 24 22.19 23.18 -15.18
C ILE A 24 21.65 23.37 -16.60
N ILE A 25 20.36 23.08 -16.90
CA ILE A 25 19.59 23.72 -18.01
C ILE A 25 18.09 23.88 -17.63
N PRO A 26 17.43 25.00 -18.03
CA PRO A 26 16.14 25.46 -17.51
C PRO A 26 14.90 24.87 -18.22
N ASP A 27 13.79 25.04 -17.52
CA ASP A 27 12.41 24.64 -17.82
C ASP A 27 11.73 25.58 -18.84
N ASP A 28 10.90 25.01 -19.70
CA ASP A 28 9.79 25.70 -20.35
C ASP A 28 8.74 24.69 -20.87
N SER A 29 7.58 24.73 -20.22
CA SER A 29 6.27 24.97 -20.86
C SER A 29 5.28 23.80 -21.05
N ILE A 30 4.03 24.15 -20.73
CA ILE A 30 2.74 23.79 -21.38
C ILE A 30 1.81 22.74 -20.72
N ASP A 31 0.63 23.30 -20.43
CA ASP A 31 -0.76 22.83 -20.28
C ASP A 31 -1.20 21.37 -20.60
N GLU A 32 -2.14 20.94 -19.75
CA GLU A 32 -3.30 20.03 -19.90
C GLU A 32 -3.11 18.61 -20.50
N ILE A 33 -3.13 17.58 -19.64
CA ILE A 33 -4.27 16.73 -19.24
C ILE A 33 -3.86 15.77 -18.10
N VAL A 34 -4.58 15.85 -16.97
CA VAL A 34 -4.60 14.80 -15.93
C VAL A 34 -5.31 13.57 -16.47
N ASN A 35 -4.62 12.44 -16.56
CA ASN A 35 -5.24 11.14 -16.72
C ASN A 35 -5.76 10.63 -15.36
N GLU A 36 -7.08 10.45 -15.24
CA GLU A 36 -7.79 9.88 -14.06
C GLU A 36 -7.21 8.53 -13.59
N GLU A 37 -6.65 7.74 -14.51
CA GLU A 37 -5.96 6.48 -14.25
C GLU A 37 -4.65 6.67 -13.49
N THR A 38 -3.84 7.68 -13.84
CA THR A 38 -2.59 8.01 -13.14
C THR A 38 -2.88 8.45 -11.70
N PHE A 39 -3.94 9.26 -11.53
CA PHE A 39 -4.40 9.71 -10.23
C PHE A 39 -4.93 8.56 -9.37
N SER A 40 -5.79 7.70 -9.94
CA SER A 40 -6.31 6.50 -9.27
C SER A 40 -5.18 5.54 -8.87
N THR A 41 -4.18 5.37 -9.75
CA THR A 41 -3.00 4.55 -9.50
C THR A 41 -2.21 5.08 -8.31
N LEU A 42 -1.88 6.38 -8.27
CA LEU A 42 -1.22 7.04 -7.13
C LEU A 42 -1.99 6.86 -5.82
N MET A 43 -3.31 7.11 -5.84
CA MET A 43 -4.15 6.97 -4.65
C MET A 43 -4.28 5.50 -4.19
N SER A 44 -4.30 4.55 -5.12
CA SER A 44 -4.31 3.12 -4.80
C SER A 44 -2.98 2.66 -4.19
N TYR A 45 -1.85 3.17 -4.66
CA TYR A 45 -0.54 2.93 -4.05
C TYR A 45 -0.46 3.52 -2.66
N ARG A 46 -0.86 4.78 -2.48
CA ARG A 46 -0.96 5.40 -1.16
C ARG A 46 -1.81 4.56 -0.21
N LYS A 47 -3.01 4.15 -0.63
CA LYS A 47 -3.92 3.36 0.21
C LYS A 47 -3.33 2.00 0.57
N ARG A 48 -2.79 1.26 -0.40
CA ARG A 48 -2.12 -0.03 -0.15
C ARG A 48 -0.91 0.12 0.77
N PHE A 49 -0.14 1.19 0.58
CA PHE A 49 1.01 1.52 1.41
C PHE A 49 0.57 1.84 2.85
N GLU A 50 -0.43 2.69 3.06
CA GLU A 50 -1.00 3.06 4.37
C GLU A 50 -1.61 1.86 5.14
N HIS A 51 -2.16 0.85 4.45
CA HIS A 51 -2.81 -0.30 5.08
C HIS A 51 -1.86 -1.48 5.35
N SER A 52 -0.64 -1.49 4.79
CA SER A 52 0.32 -2.55 5.06
C SER A 52 0.73 -2.55 6.54
N ASN A 53 0.77 -3.72 7.16
CA ASN A 53 1.16 -3.84 8.58
C ASN A 53 2.59 -3.32 8.83
N SER A 54 3.49 -3.41 7.86
CA SER A 54 4.84 -2.83 7.91
C SER A 54 4.81 -1.31 8.00
N VAL A 55 3.98 -0.64 7.21
CA VAL A 55 3.83 0.82 7.26
C VAL A 55 3.04 1.25 8.47
N ARG A 56 2.07 0.47 8.96
CA ARG A 56 1.40 0.74 10.24
C ARG A 56 2.35 0.59 11.43
N GLU A 57 3.26 -0.37 11.41
CA GLU A 57 4.31 -0.50 12.42
C GLU A 57 5.35 0.61 12.32
N LEU A 58 5.76 0.99 11.10
CA LEU A 58 6.60 2.16 10.86
C LEU A 58 5.91 3.44 11.34
N GLN A 59 4.67 3.71 10.93
CA GLN A 59 3.84 4.84 11.35
C GLN A 59 3.59 4.83 12.85
N TRP A 60 3.34 3.68 13.48
CA TRP A 60 3.20 3.55 14.92
C TRP A 60 4.52 3.81 15.64
N MET A 61 5.64 3.31 15.11
CA MET A 61 6.98 3.64 15.61
C MET A 61 7.28 5.14 15.45
N PHE A 62 6.92 5.76 14.32
CA PHE A 62 7.15 7.19 14.07
C PHE A 62 6.21 8.10 14.88
N GLN A 63 4.93 7.71 15.05
CA GLN A 63 3.99 8.33 15.99
C GLN A 63 4.49 8.22 17.44
N LYS A 64 5.14 7.11 17.79
CA LYS A 64 5.76 6.90 19.11
C LYS A 64 7.05 7.72 19.31
N TYR A 65 7.71 8.18 18.24
CA TYR A 65 8.97 8.93 18.30
C TYR A 65 8.86 10.44 18.00
N ASN A 66 7.66 11.00 17.76
CA ASN A 66 7.43 12.44 17.52
C ASN A 66 8.23 13.02 16.32
N ASP A 67 8.58 12.22 15.31
CA ASP A 67 9.19 12.76 14.09
C ASP A 67 8.10 13.41 13.22
N PRO A 68 8.18 14.73 12.94
CA PRO A 68 7.10 15.43 12.29
C PRO A 68 7.02 15.04 10.80
N PRO A 69 5.80 15.00 10.22
CA PRO A 69 5.56 14.89 8.77
C PRO A 69 6.52 15.74 7.91
N GLU A 70 6.99 16.85 8.45
CA GLU A 70 7.94 17.79 7.86
C GLU A 70 9.27 17.18 7.37
N VAL A 71 9.82 16.17 8.04
CA VAL A 71 11.11 15.56 7.64
C VAL A 71 10.97 14.80 6.33
N TYR A 72 9.94 13.96 6.21
CA TYR A 72 9.64 13.20 4.98
C TYR A 72 9.40 14.13 3.80
N CYS A 73 8.73 15.24 4.07
CA CYS A 73 8.44 16.25 3.08
C CYS A 73 9.69 16.95 2.58
N LYS A 74 10.58 17.38 3.47
CA LYS A 74 11.88 17.96 3.09
C LYS A 74 12.69 16.99 2.23
N VAL A 75 12.72 15.71 2.62
CA VAL A 75 13.44 14.68 1.89
C VAL A 75 12.84 14.46 0.51
N CYS A 76 11.52 14.39 0.41
CA CYS A 76 10.84 14.26 -0.87
C CYS A 76 11.10 15.46 -1.79
N HIS A 77 10.95 16.69 -1.29
CA HIS A 77 11.22 17.89 -2.09
C HIS A 77 12.67 17.98 -2.55
N VAL A 78 13.63 17.44 -1.78
CA VAL A 78 15.03 17.38 -2.19
C VAL A 78 15.27 16.26 -3.21
N LEU A 79 14.74 15.06 -2.98
CA LEU A 79 15.09 13.86 -3.77
C LEU A 79 14.26 13.69 -5.05
N LEU A 80 12.99 14.09 -5.05
CA LEU A 80 12.10 13.89 -6.19
C LEU A 80 12.58 14.55 -7.49
N PRO A 81 13.13 15.78 -7.49
CA PRO A 81 13.74 16.36 -8.70
C PRO A 81 14.85 15.48 -9.30
N ILE A 82 15.68 14.87 -8.45
CA ILE A 82 16.79 14.01 -8.88
C ILE A 82 16.25 12.69 -9.44
N VAL A 83 15.27 12.11 -8.77
CA VAL A 83 14.58 10.90 -9.24
C VAL A 83 13.98 11.15 -10.63
N ARG A 84 13.34 12.29 -10.86
CA ARG A 84 12.81 12.67 -12.19
C ARG A 84 13.91 12.76 -13.24
N ILE A 85 15.02 13.43 -12.94
CA ILE A 85 16.18 13.52 -13.86
C ILE A 85 16.70 12.12 -14.21
N LEU A 86 16.85 11.24 -13.22
CA LEU A 86 17.33 9.88 -13.44
C LEU A 86 16.35 9.04 -14.27
N ILE A 87 15.04 9.18 -14.05
CA ILE A 87 14.01 8.53 -14.86
C ILE A 87 14.06 9.03 -16.31
N TYR A 88 14.10 10.34 -16.54
CA TYR A 88 14.16 10.93 -17.89
C TYR A 88 15.48 10.61 -18.62
N ALA A 89 16.57 10.45 -17.88
CA ALA A 89 17.86 10.02 -18.40
C ALA A 89 17.98 8.49 -18.61
N ASN A 90 16.91 7.72 -18.35
CA ASN A 90 16.90 6.27 -18.39
C ASN A 90 18.05 5.65 -17.56
N GLN A 91 18.22 6.15 -16.32
CA GLN A 91 19.18 5.71 -15.31
C GLN A 91 18.45 5.15 -14.07
N THR A 92 17.37 4.39 -14.29
CA THR A 92 16.50 3.87 -13.23
C THR A 92 17.19 2.84 -12.35
N GLU A 93 18.21 2.15 -12.87
CA GLU A 93 19.04 1.19 -12.12
C GLU A 93 19.79 1.87 -10.96
N ARG A 94 20.19 3.14 -11.12
CA ARG A 94 20.85 3.91 -10.04
C ARG A 94 19.89 4.20 -8.89
N ILE A 95 18.61 4.40 -9.19
CA ILE A 95 17.57 4.61 -8.18
C ILE A 95 17.37 3.31 -7.41
N GLU A 96 17.25 2.18 -8.12
CA GLU A 96 17.11 0.86 -7.52
C GLU A 96 18.30 0.52 -6.60
N GLU A 97 19.53 0.69 -7.07
CA GLU A 97 20.75 0.46 -6.27
C GLU A 97 20.77 1.33 -5.01
N ALA A 98 20.43 2.62 -5.13
CA ALA A 98 20.36 3.53 -3.99
C ALA A 98 19.33 3.08 -2.95
N VAL A 99 18.15 2.61 -3.38
CA VAL A 99 17.12 2.12 -2.47
C VAL A 99 17.53 0.80 -1.80
N LEU A 100 18.16 -0.12 -2.52
CA LEU A 100 18.66 -1.38 -1.95
C LEU A 100 19.78 -1.15 -0.92
N ASN A 101 20.70 -0.22 -1.19
CA ASN A 101 21.73 0.18 -0.23
C ASN A 101 21.11 0.75 1.06
N VAL A 102 20.03 1.53 0.93
CA VAL A 102 19.24 1.99 2.08
C VAL A 102 18.64 0.80 2.84
N CYS A 103 18.07 -0.19 2.15
CA CYS A 103 17.52 -1.38 2.81
C CYS A 103 18.56 -2.08 3.71
N GLU A 104 19.78 -2.28 3.20
CA GLU A 104 20.87 -2.94 3.94
C GLU A 104 21.35 -2.10 5.12
N GLU A 105 21.61 -0.82 4.91
CA GLU A 105 22.12 0.08 5.95
C GLU A 105 21.15 0.22 7.13
N PHE A 106 19.85 0.13 6.87
CA PHE A 106 18.82 0.18 7.93
C PHE A 106 18.44 -1.18 8.52
N GLY A 107 19.07 -2.26 8.05
CA GLY A 107 18.77 -3.61 8.54
C GLY A 107 17.30 -3.99 8.32
N LEU A 108 16.69 -3.50 7.23
CA LEU A 108 15.38 -3.94 6.81
C LEU A 108 15.46 -5.42 6.39
N VAL A 109 14.33 -6.12 6.45
CA VAL A 109 14.28 -7.50 5.95
C VAL A 109 14.52 -7.45 4.44
N LEU A 110 15.70 -7.88 4.01
CA LEU A 110 16.18 -7.69 2.64
C LEU A 110 15.25 -8.31 1.59
N GLU A 111 14.70 -9.50 1.89
CA GLU A 111 13.71 -10.17 1.03
C GLU A 111 12.45 -9.30 0.80
N VAL A 112 11.95 -8.67 1.86
CA VAL A 112 10.79 -7.78 1.78
C VAL A 112 11.13 -6.49 1.05
N CYS A 113 12.28 -5.89 1.36
CA CYS A 113 12.68 -4.61 0.81
C CYS A 113 12.99 -4.71 -0.69
N SER A 114 13.81 -5.69 -1.07
CA SER A 114 14.13 -5.95 -2.48
C SER A 114 12.91 -6.40 -3.28
N GLY A 115 12.06 -7.26 -2.71
CA GLY A 115 10.79 -7.66 -3.32
C GLY A 115 9.87 -6.46 -3.56
N ALA A 116 9.70 -5.57 -2.58
CA ALA A 116 8.88 -4.38 -2.74
C ALA A 116 9.44 -3.43 -3.83
N VAL A 117 10.76 -3.25 -3.89
CA VAL A 117 11.38 -2.48 -4.97
C VAL A 117 11.10 -3.13 -6.33
N HIS A 118 11.26 -4.44 -6.44
CA HIS A 118 11.01 -5.19 -7.66
C HIS A 118 9.56 -5.05 -8.13
N GLU A 119 8.59 -5.21 -7.24
CA GLU A 119 7.16 -5.18 -7.56
C GLU A 119 6.64 -3.79 -7.94
N TYR A 120 7.20 -2.73 -7.33
CA TYR A 120 6.62 -1.39 -7.45
C TYR A 120 7.40 -0.43 -8.36
N LYS A 121 8.71 -0.62 -8.55
CA LYS A 121 9.57 0.40 -9.19
C LYS A 121 9.07 0.82 -10.57
N ASP A 122 8.66 -0.12 -11.42
CA ASP A 122 8.33 0.17 -12.82
C ASP A 122 7.08 1.04 -12.92
N VAL A 123 6.04 0.72 -12.15
CA VAL A 123 4.81 1.51 -12.14
C VAL A 123 5.04 2.87 -11.49
N VAL A 124 5.81 2.92 -10.40
CA VAL A 124 6.15 4.20 -9.74
C VAL A 124 6.92 5.11 -10.70
N PHE A 125 7.92 4.58 -11.42
CA PHE A 125 8.68 5.34 -12.40
C PHE A 125 7.81 5.79 -13.57
N GLN A 126 6.93 4.93 -14.07
CA GLN A 126 5.98 5.29 -15.12
C GLN A 126 5.05 6.42 -14.67
N VAL A 127 4.52 6.36 -13.46
CA VAL A 127 3.67 7.41 -12.89
C VAL A 127 4.43 8.72 -12.76
N ILE A 128 5.67 8.71 -12.25
CA ILE A 128 6.50 9.91 -12.13
C ILE A 128 6.87 10.48 -13.51
N ALA A 129 7.11 9.63 -14.50
CA ALA A 129 7.47 10.05 -15.85
C ALA A 129 6.29 10.70 -16.60
N LEU A 130 5.08 10.16 -16.44
CA LEU A 130 3.89 10.53 -17.20
C LEU A 130 3.00 11.57 -16.51
N THR A 131 3.21 11.82 -15.21
CA THR A 131 2.40 12.79 -14.47
C THR A 131 2.81 14.24 -14.76
N GLU A 132 1.81 15.10 -14.92
CA GLU A 132 1.99 16.55 -15.07
C GLU A 132 2.15 17.27 -13.72
N TYR A 133 2.00 16.55 -12.61
CA TYR A 133 2.13 17.14 -11.29
C TYR A 133 3.58 17.55 -11.00
N ASN A 134 3.74 18.76 -10.46
CA ASN A 134 5.03 19.22 -9.96
C ASN A 134 5.42 18.49 -8.68
N ASP A 135 6.68 18.65 -8.28
CA ASP A 135 7.25 17.92 -7.14
C ASP A 135 6.55 18.25 -5.82
N LYS A 136 6.03 19.47 -5.68
CA LYS A 136 5.25 19.85 -4.50
C LYS A 136 3.96 19.05 -4.42
N THR A 137 3.22 18.96 -5.52
CA THR A 137 1.97 18.19 -5.59
C THR A 137 2.21 16.70 -5.38
N LEU A 138 3.25 16.13 -5.99
CA LEU A 138 3.58 14.72 -5.83
C LEU A 138 3.98 14.38 -4.38
N CYS A 139 4.86 15.16 -3.76
CA CYS A 139 5.21 14.99 -2.35
C CYS A 139 4.00 15.20 -1.43
N GLY A 140 3.16 16.20 -1.73
CA GLY A 140 1.92 16.48 -1.03
C GLY A 140 0.93 15.33 -1.05
N ILE A 141 0.66 14.74 -2.22
CA ILE A 141 -0.27 13.62 -2.38
C ILE A 141 0.28 12.35 -1.75
N ALA A 142 1.56 12.04 -2.00
CA ALA A 142 2.17 10.78 -1.56
C ALA A 142 2.46 10.72 -0.06
N LEU A 143 2.90 11.84 0.55
CA LEU A 143 3.40 11.89 1.93
C LEU A 143 2.61 12.83 2.83
N ASN A 144 1.51 13.42 2.34
CA ASN A 144 0.65 14.34 3.08
C ASN A 144 1.40 15.58 3.62
N CYS A 145 2.24 16.17 2.77
CA CYS A 145 3.14 17.28 3.12
C CYS A 145 2.48 18.65 3.24
N ASP A 146 1.42 18.87 2.47
CA ASP A 146 0.57 20.05 2.53
C ASP A 146 -0.88 19.61 2.75
N ARG A 147 -1.80 20.55 2.94
CA ARG A 147 -3.22 20.19 3.05
C ARG A 147 -3.70 19.73 1.68
N LEU A 148 -4.51 18.68 1.65
CA LEU A 148 -5.10 18.18 0.40
C LEU A 148 -5.94 19.24 -0.33
N THR A 149 -6.48 20.22 0.40
CA THR A 149 -7.17 21.39 -0.15
C THR A 149 -6.30 22.30 -1.00
N ASP A 150 -4.98 22.17 -0.91
CA ASP A 150 -4.01 23.04 -1.57
C ASP A 150 -3.66 22.53 -2.98
N PHE A 151 -4.27 21.41 -3.43
CA PHE A 151 -4.02 20.80 -4.73
C PHE A 151 -5.26 20.90 -5.65
N PRO A 152 -5.22 21.76 -6.69
CA PRO A 152 -6.32 21.91 -7.65
C PRO A 152 -6.74 20.59 -8.31
N ALA A 153 -5.80 19.67 -8.52
CA ALA A 153 -6.06 18.34 -9.07
C ALA A 153 -7.04 17.49 -8.24
N LEU A 154 -7.17 17.79 -6.93
CA LEU A 154 -8.09 17.11 -6.02
C LEU A 154 -9.45 17.80 -5.91
N ASN A 155 -9.59 19.00 -6.49
CA ASN A 155 -10.79 19.83 -6.38
C ASN A 155 -11.68 19.67 -7.61
N TRP A 156 -12.38 18.54 -7.70
CA TRP A 156 -13.33 18.23 -8.76
C TRP A 156 -14.75 18.10 -8.20
N THR A 157 -15.74 18.36 -9.05
CA THR A 157 -17.15 18.20 -8.71
C THR A 157 -17.85 17.30 -9.72
N VAL A 158 -18.84 16.55 -9.26
CA VAL A 158 -19.74 15.80 -10.14
C VAL A 158 -21.01 16.62 -10.31
N PRO A 159 -21.43 16.96 -11.54
CA PRO A 159 -22.70 17.62 -11.75
C PRO A 159 -23.82 16.67 -11.31
N VAL A 160 -24.61 17.10 -10.33
CA VAL A 160 -25.79 16.37 -9.87
C VAL A 160 -27.01 16.96 -10.58
N PRO A 161 -27.83 16.15 -11.27
CA PRO A 161 -29.04 16.64 -11.92
C PRO A 161 -29.99 17.35 -10.94
N ASP A 162 -30.65 18.40 -11.43
CA ASP A 162 -31.69 19.12 -10.68
C ASP A 162 -32.94 18.24 -10.43
N GLY A 163 -33.84 18.71 -9.56
CA GLY A 163 -35.11 18.04 -9.28
C GLY A 163 -35.05 17.06 -8.11
N LYS A 164 -34.21 17.34 -7.10
CA LYS A 164 -34.14 16.55 -5.86
C LYS A 164 -35.55 16.42 -5.23
N PRO A 165 -36.09 15.19 -5.11
CA PRO A 165 -37.39 15.00 -4.48
C PRO A 165 -37.32 15.33 -2.99
N SER A 166 -38.46 15.73 -2.41
CA SER A 166 -38.57 15.88 -0.96
C SER A 166 -38.18 14.58 -0.26
N PRO A 167 -37.28 14.60 0.74
CA PRO A 167 -36.86 13.39 1.43
C PRO A 167 -38.04 12.63 2.03
N GLN A 168 -38.18 11.36 1.68
CA GLN A 168 -39.18 10.44 2.21
C GLN A 168 -38.46 9.36 3.02
N PRO A 169 -38.54 9.36 4.36
CA PRO A 169 -37.96 8.30 5.17
C PRO A 169 -38.53 6.93 4.82
N PRO A 170 -37.73 5.85 4.82
CA PRO A 170 -38.23 4.50 4.64
C PRO A 170 -39.29 4.17 5.70
N LYS A 171 -40.44 3.63 5.26
CA LYS A 171 -41.47 3.15 6.18
C LYS A 171 -41.09 1.74 6.64
N PRO A 172 -41.27 1.40 7.93
CA PRO A 172 -41.07 0.04 8.40
C PRO A 172 -41.92 -0.95 7.58
N PRO A 173 -41.36 -2.11 7.20
CA PRO A 173 -42.11 -3.13 6.48
C PRO A 173 -43.22 -3.72 7.35
N SER A 174 -44.25 -4.28 6.73
CA SER A 174 -45.29 -5.01 7.48
C SER A 174 -44.70 -6.28 8.11
N PRO A 175 -45.28 -6.81 9.20
CA PRO A 175 -44.83 -8.06 9.80
C PRO A 175 -44.85 -9.27 8.83
N SER A 176 -45.67 -9.21 7.78
CA SER A 176 -45.81 -10.25 6.75
C SER A 176 -44.92 -10.04 5.52
N SER A 177 -44.12 -8.97 5.49
CA SER A 177 -43.26 -8.69 4.34
C SER A 177 -42.19 -9.78 4.18
N PRO A 178 -41.92 -10.25 2.94
CA PRO A 178 -40.84 -11.19 2.70
C PRO A 178 -39.51 -10.58 3.11
N LYS A 179 -38.60 -11.42 3.60
CA LYS A 179 -37.24 -11.04 3.97
C LYS A 179 -36.28 -11.64 2.96
N LEU A 180 -35.24 -10.88 2.64
CA LEU A 180 -34.08 -11.40 1.92
C LEU A 180 -32.93 -11.55 2.91
N GLN A 181 -32.24 -12.67 2.84
CA GLN A 181 -31.05 -12.94 3.63
C GLN A 181 -29.82 -12.79 2.74
N LEU A 182 -28.97 -11.83 3.11
CA LEU A 182 -27.74 -11.51 2.41
C LEU A 182 -26.54 -12.01 3.22
N LEU A 183 -25.67 -12.81 2.58
CA LEU A 183 -24.35 -13.12 3.10
C LEU A 183 -23.35 -12.09 2.57
N GLN A 184 -22.67 -11.37 3.45
CA GLN A 184 -21.60 -10.45 3.07
C GLN A 184 -20.24 -11.04 3.45
N LEU A 185 -19.38 -11.20 2.44
CA LEU A 185 -18.00 -11.64 2.56
C LEU A 185 -17.08 -10.49 2.12
N ALA A 186 -15.96 -10.33 2.81
CA ALA A 186 -14.96 -9.31 2.54
C ALA A 186 -13.63 -9.76 3.15
N ASP A 187 -12.51 -9.31 2.59
CA ASP A 187 -11.18 -9.39 3.21
C ASP A 187 -10.82 -10.81 3.66
N ILE A 188 -11.11 -11.82 2.81
CA ILE A 188 -10.90 -13.23 3.16
C ILE A 188 -9.40 -13.53 3.28
N HIS A 189 -8.55 -12.87 2.50
CA HIS A 189 -7.09 -13.01 2.52
C HIS A 189 -6.61 -14.46 2.69
N VAL A 190 -6.78 -15.27 1.64
CA VAL A 190 -6.33 -16.66 1.65
C VAL A 190 -4.84 -16.73 1.38
N ASP A 191 -4.09 -17.27 2.34
CA ASP A 191 -2.68 -17.58 2.19
C ASP A 191 -2.45 -19.06 1.87
N PHE A 192 -2.16 -19.33 0.59
CA PHE A 192 -1.84 -20.69 0.13
C PHE A 192 -0.48 -21.20 0.64
N GLU A 193 0.38 -20.32 1.16
CA GLU A 193 1.64 -20.70 1.80
C GLU A 193 1.51 -20.85 3.32
N TYR A 194 0.31 -20.63 3.89
CA TYR A 194 0.09 -20.76 5.33
C TYR A 194 0.44 -22.18 5.82
N LYS A 195 1.25 -22.24 6.87
CA LYS A 195 1.76 -23.50 7.43
C LYS A 195 1.64 -23.54 8.95
N PRO A 196 0.79 -24.42 9.49
CA PRO A 196 0.70 -24.63 10.94
C PRO A 196 2.07 -24.99 11.56
N GLY A 197 2.33 -24.48 12.75
CA GLY A 197 3.54 -24.74 13.54
C GLY A 197 4.73 -23.84 13.20
N THR A 198 4.66 -22.98 12.18
CA THR A 198 5.75 -22.06 11.85
C THR A 198 5.77 -20.82 12.74
N GLU A 199 6.84 -20.02 12.68
CA GLU A 199 6.95 -18.74 13.40
C GLU A 199 5.78 -17.80 13.03
N ALA A 200 5.02 -17.37 14.03
CA ALA A 200 3.87 -16.49 13.86
C ALA A 200 4.15 -15.04 14.25
N ALA A 201 5.28 -14.78 14.92
CA ALA A 201 5.76 -13.44 15.22
C ALA A 201 7.12 -13.23 14.53
N CYS A 202 7.16 -13.25 13.20
CA CYS A 202 8.37 -12.97 12.43
C CYS A 202 8.66 -11.46 12.33
N LEU A 203 9.73 -11.08 11.62
CA LEU A 203 10.05 -9.67 11.30
C LEU A 203 9.50 -9.24 9.94
N GLU A 204 8.89 -10.16 9.19
CA GLU A 204 8.23 -9.88 7.91
C GLU A 204 6.81 -9.35 8.16
N PRO A 205 6.21 -8.60 7.21
CA PRO A 205 4.86 -8.08 7.36
C PRO A 205 3.75 -9.14 7.37
N LEU A 206 4.06 -10.34 6.86
CA LEU A 206 3.21 -11.52 6.85
C LEU A 206 4.06 -12.73 7.29
N CYS A 207 3.60 -13.43 8.31
CA CYS A 207 4.24 -14.57 8.95
C CYS A 207 3.44 -15.86 8.70
N CYS A 208 3.65 -16.90 9.52
CA CYS A 208 2.92 -18.17 9.44
C CYS A 208 3.14 -18.99 8.15
N ARG A 209 4.24 -18.77 7.41
CA ARG A 209 4.59 -19.52 6.20
C ARG A 209 5.80 -20.44 6.37
N LYS A 210 6.85 -19.94 7.05
CA LYS A 210 8.17 -20.59 7.14
C LYS A 210 8.82 -20.34 8.51
N GLY A 211 9.88 -21.10 8.78
CA GLY A 211 10.68 -20.99 10.01
C GLY A 211 10.02 -21.67 11.21
N LEU A 212 10.83 -22.06 12.19
CA LEU A 212 10.36 -22.57 13.47
C LEU A 212 10.34 -21.43 14.49
N PRO A 213 9.32 -21.38 15.38
CA PRO A 213 9.27 -20.37 16.42
C PRO A 213 10.44 -20.54 17.38
N LEU A 214 11.09 -19.42 17.75
CA LEU A 214 12.10 -19.44 18.81
C LEU A 214 11.45 -19.79 20.16
N PRO A 215 12.20 -20.33 21.14
CA PRO A 215 11.67 -20.61 22.48
C PRO A 215 10.93 -19.40 23.07
N GLY A 216 9.66 -19.59 23.42
CA GLY A 216 8.79 -18.54 23.96
C GLY A 216 8.08 -17.67 22.92
N ARG A 217 8.29 -17.90 21.61
CA ARG A 217 7.53 -17.24 20.53
C ARG A 217 6.33 -18.08 20.09
N PRO A 218 5.24 -17.43 19.63
CA PRO A 218 4.03 -18.13 19.21
C PRO A 218 4.24 -18.87 17.88
N ALA A 219 3.65 -20.06 17.79
CA ALA A 219 3.58 -20.84 16.57
C ALA A 219 2.25 -20.59 15.84
N ALA A 220 2.24 -20.77 14.53
CA ALA A 220 1.04 -20.71 13.71
C ALA A 220 0.06 -21.83 14.11
N GLY A 221 -1.18 -21.47 14.45
CA GLY A 221 -2.27 -22.40 14.73
C GLY A 221 -2.77 -23.11 13.47
N PHE A 222 -3.61 -24.14 13.64
CA PHE A 222 -4.16 -24.86 12.49
C PHE A 222 -5.17 -24.01 11.70
N TRP A 223 -6.08 -23.31 12.38
CA TRP A 223 -7.17 -22.54 11.75
C TRP A 223 -6.80 -21.09 11.41
N GLY A 224 -5.55 -20.68 11.61
CA GLY A 224 -5.15 -19.27 11.59
C GLY A 224 -4.51 -18.85 12.91
N THR A 225 -3.99 -17.62 12.96
CA THR A 225 -3.32 -17.07 14.15
C THR A 225 -3.55 -15.57 14.23
N SER A 226 -3.94 -15.08 15.40
CA SER A 226 -4.22 -13.65 15.65
C SER A 226 -2.93 -12.82 15.82
N LEU A 227 -2.05 -12.86 14.81
CA LEU A 227 -0.82 -12.08 14.68
C LEU A 227 -0.75 -11.55 13.23
N HIS A 228 0.44 -11.25 12.72
CA HIS A 228 0.65 -10.82 11.34
C HIS A 228 0.54 -12.01 10.37
N CYS A 229 -0.62 -12.66 10.35
CA CYS A 229 -0.88 -13.83 9.52
C CYS A 229 -2.26 -13.72 8.86
N ASP A 230 -2.32 -14.14 7.61
CA ASP A 230 -3.56 -14.38 6.88
C ASP A 230 -4.06 -15.81 7.13
N ILE A 231 -5.20 -16.20 6.56
CA ILE A 231 -5.83 -17.50 6.87
C ILE A 231 -5.48 -18.56 5.83
N PRO A 232 -5.36 -19.84 6.24
CA PRO A 232 -5.24 -20.92 5.28
C PRO A 232 -6.56 -21.17 4.55
N ILE A 233 -6.47 -21.77 3.36
CA ILE A 233 -7.63 -22.09 2.52
C ILE A 233 -8.70 -22.92 3.24
N TRP A 234 -8.31 -23.85 4.12
CA TRP A 234 -9.28 -24.68 4.84
C TRP A 234 -10.09 -23.89 5.87
N THR A 235 -9.58 -22.77 6.40
CA THR A 235 -10.38 -21.86 7.23
C THR A 235 -11.42 -21.14 6.39
N ALA A 236 -11.04 -20.61 5.22
CA ALA A 236 -11.98 -19.98 4.31
C ALA A 236 -13.08 -20.96 3.86
N GLN A 237 -12.71 -22.19 3.51
CA GLN A 237 -13.66 -23.26 3.18
C GLN A 237 -14.60 -23.57 4.35
N ALA A 238 -14.08 -23.70 5.57
CA ALA A 238 -14.91 -23.97 6.74
C ALA A 238 -15.96 -22.88 6.99
N ILE A 239 -15.60 -21.60 6.79
CA ILE A 239 -16.54 -20.47 6.90
C ILE A 239 -17.66 -20.60 5.87
N ILE A 240 -17.30 -20.84 4.59
CA ILE A 240 -18.26 -20.94 3.49
C ILE A 240 -19.17 -22.17 3.66
N GLU A 241 -18.60 -23.32 4.00
CA GLU A 241 -19.36 -24.54 4.26
C GLU A 241 -20.29 -24.41 5.46
N TYR A 242 -19.87 -23.71 6.51
CA TYR A 242 -20.72 -23.45 7.66
C TYR A 242 -21.93 -22.62 7.24
N ALA A 243 -21.70 -21.49 6.55
CA ALA A 243 -22.78 -20.65 6.05
C ALA A 243 -23.74 -21.42 5.12
N ALA A 244 -23.21 -22.24 4.21
CA ALA A 244 -24.02 -23.06 3.31
C ALA A 244 -24.87 -24.12 4.04
N ARG A 245 -24.47 -24.54 5.25
CA ARG A 245 -25.21 -25.53 6.06
C ARG A 245 -26.20 -24.90 7.04
N THR A 246 -25.95 -23.67 7.51
CA THR A 246 -26.74 -23.05 8.58
C THR A 246 -27.67 -21.94 8.10
N GLU A 247 -27.39 -21.35 6.94
CA GLU A 247 -28.08 -20.16 6.46
C GLU A 247 -28.83 -20.44 5.15
N GLU A 248 -30.04 -19.92 5.03
CA GLU A 248 -30.75 -19.83 3.75
C GLU A 248 -30.40 -18.48 3.11
N VAL A 249 -29.40 -18.48 2.22
CA VAL A 249 -28.86 -17.25 1.61
C VAL A 249 -29.51 -17.01 0.25
N ASP A 250 -30.13 -15.83 0.07
CA ASP A 250 -30.69 -15.40 -1.22
C ASP A 250 -29.62 -14.77 -2.13
N PHE A 251 -28.71 -13.99 -1.52
CA PHE A 251 -27.66 -13.24 -2.23
C PHE A 251 -26.34 -13.27 -1.47
N ILE A 252 -25.23 -13.21 -2.21
CA ILE A 252 -23.90 -13.05 -1.65
C ILE A 252 -23.31 -11.74 -2.17
N TYR A 253 -22.90 -10.87 -1.26
CA TYR A 253 -22.02 -9.75 -1.58
C TYR A 253 -20.60 -10.16 -1.23
N TYR A 254 -19.74 -10.22 -2.24
CA TYR A 254 -18.32 -10.41 -2.04
C TYR A 254 -17.56 -9.15 -2.50
N THR A 255 -16.94 -8.45 -1.55
CA THR A 255 -16.34 -7.11 -1.80
C THR A 255 -14.83 -7.12 -1.99
N GLY A 256 -14.22 -8.28 -2.28
CA GLY A 256 -12.81 -8.38 -2.66
C GLY A 256 -11.84 -8.65 -1.52
N ASP A 257 -10.58 -8.28 -1.74
CA ASP A 257 -9.42 -8.54 -0.87
C ASP A 257 -9.23 -10.03 -0.56
N THR A 258 -9.09 -10.80 -1.64
CA THR A 258 -8.86 -12.25 -1.63
C THR A 258 -7.40 -12.66 -1.42
N PRO A 259 -6.42 -12.07 -2.12
CA PRO A 259 -5.02 -12.47 -2.01
C PRO A 259 -4.42 -12.11 -0.64
N PRO A 260 -3.37 -12.79 -0.18
CA PRO A 260 -2.74 -12.51 1.11
C PRO A 260 -1.84 -11.25 1.04
N HIS A 261 -1.36 -10.79 2.19
CA HIS A 261 -0.57 -9.58 2.38
C HIS A 261 0.93 -9.73 2.07
N ASN A 262 1.34 -10.70 1.25
CA ASN A 262 2.74 -10.86 0.78
C ASN A 262 3.06 -9.97 -0.43
N VAL A 263 2.66 -8.71 -0.38
CA VAL A 263 2.65 -7.78 -1.52
C VAL A 263 4.03 -7.52 -2.16
N TRP A 264 5.12 -7.92 -1.51
CA TRP A 264 6.49 -7.82 -2.02
C TRP A 264 6.91 -9.03 -2.87
N ASN A 265 6.06 -10.05 -2.98
CA ASN A 265 6.34 -11.30 -3.69
C ASN A 265 5.04 -11.85 -4.27
N GLN A 266 4.52 -11.20 -5.32
CA GLN A 266 3.24 -11.53 -5.93
C GLN A 266 3.28 -11.38 -7.44
N SER A 267 3.14 -12.49 -8.16
CA SER A 267 2.97 -12.44 -9.61
C SER A 267 1.50 -12.27 -9.99
N ARG A 268 1.26 -11.81 -11.23
CA ARG A 268 -0.09 -11.82 -11.83
C ARG A 268 -0.73 -13.21 -11.79
N ALA A 269 0.05 -14.28 -11.93
CA ALA A 269 -0.45 -15.65 -11.89
C ALA A 269 -0.98 -16.00 -10.49
N ASP A 270 -0.30 -15.57 -9.44
CA ASP A 270 -0.74 -15.78 -8.05
C ASP A 270 -2.06 -15.05 -7.79
N GLN A 271 -2.18 -13.81 -8.26
CA GLN A 271 -3.41 -13.01 -8.13
C GLN A 271 -4.61 -13.69 -8.81
N LEU A 272 -4.40 -14.23 -10.02
CA LEU A 272 -5.43 -14.97 -10.75
C LEU A 272 -5.79 -16.29 -10.05
N TYR A 273 -4.79 -16.98 -9.49
CA TYR A 273 -5.01 -18.20 -8.73
C TYR A 273 -5.82 -17.93 -7.46
N SER A 274 -5.63 -16.80 -6.78
CA SER A 274 -6.41 -16.44 -5.59
C SER A 274 -7.90 -16.22 -5.85
N ILE A 275 -8.32 -15.97 -7.10
CA ILE A 275 -9.73 -15.69 -7.46
C ILE A 275 -10.40 -16.79 -8.28
N HIS A 276 -9.70 -17.90 -8.58
CA HIS A 276 -10.18 -19.03 -9.37
C HIS A 276 -10.28 -20.31 -8.54
#